data_AF-A0A6A6QJ84-F1
#
_entry.id   AF-A0A6A6QJ84-F1
#
_cell.length_a   1.000
_cell.length_b   1.000
_cell.length_c   1.000
_cell.angle_alpha   90.00
_cell.angle_beta   90.00
_cell.angle_gamma   90.00
#
_symmetry.space_group_name_H-M   'P 1'
#
loop_
_entity.id
_entity.type
_entity.pdbx_description
1 polymer ?
#
loop_
_entity_poly.entity_id
_entity_poly.type
_entity_poly.pdbx_seq_one_letter_code
_entity_poly.pdbx_strand_id
1 'polypeptide(L)'
;MSKRVALLPKPIPSNEVNVGQLLVHPLHPEIDGFFSETKAADVDELNDYFIQLRYKDLFSVDTEGRFAQNFGAKFDLGQVYRKPNLLSVTVEQMVQRVSKHPYASFATVCEDPEAQAWIAELAKEEKACYIVLGITEFKNAVFKRAVLQDGGVSNRLKEQPIEKGAKVPRSVRRDSTLGLGTEAHLSGVFGMDVRRIKARVSRVQEPHTIEDLKWNWIYYDLPGSPGLQLMIGLGESLKAEELRLMLDLSEEESKTNLEVISSLSMDALHAAASPMLRPSSPALRGRSPSPNPATMRL
;
A
#
# COMPACT_ATOMS: atom_id res chain seq x y z
N MET A 1 -6.69 -0.48 20.30
CA MET A 1 -6.44 -1.40 19.15
C MET A 1 -6.08 -2.80 19.65
N SER A 2 -6.43 -3.84 18.88
CA SER A 2 -6.08 -5.24 19.18
C SER A 2 -4.58 -5.44 18.94
N LYS A 3 -3.91 -6.28 19.75
CA LYS A 3 -2.46 -6.56 19.60
C LYS A 3 -2.06 -7.15 18.25
N ARG A 4 -3.03 -7.65 17.46
CA ARG A 4 -2.80 -8.27 16.14
C ARG A 4 -2.89 -7.30 14.97
N VAL A 5 -3.46 -6.10 15.17
CA VAL A 5 -3.66 -5.13 14.10
C VAL A 5 -2.55 -4.09 14.16
N ALA A 6 -1.76 -3.99 13.11
CA ALA A 6 -0.71 -2.99 12.99
C ALA A 6 -1.30 -1.62 12.62
N LEU A 7 -0.77 -0.56 13.23
CA LEU A 7 -1.11 0.82 12.89
C LEU A 7 -0.56 1.17 11.50
N LEU A 8 -1.41 1.68 10.62
CA LEU A 8 -1.00 2.13 9.31
C LEU A 8 -0.31 3.49 9.39
N PRO A 9 0.75 3.74 8.60
CA PRO A 9 1.40 5.06 8.54
C PRO A 9 0.47 6.17 8.04
N LYS A 10 -0.40 5.83 7.09
CA LYS A 10 -1.44 6.70 6.52
C LYS A 10 -2.77 5.94 6.50
N PRO A 11 -3.90 6.59 6.79
CA PRO A 11 -5.19 5.93 6.74
C PRO A 11 -5.61 5.63 5.30
N ILE A 12 -6.16 4.43 5.09
CA ILE A 12 -6.70 3.97 3.80
C ILE A 12 -8.22 4.18 3.79
N PRO A 13 -8.84 4.60 2.68
CA PRO A 13 -10.29 4.64 2.55
C PRO A 13 -10.96 3.28 2.86
N SER A 14 -12.05 3.29 3.64
CA SER A 14 -12.72 2.05 4.09
C SER A 14 -13.30 1.18 2.97
N ASN A 15 -13.42 1.70 1.76
CA ASN A 15 -13.95 0.96 0.61
C ASN A 15 -12.85 0.32 -0.26
N GLU A 16 -11.58 0.53 0.07
CA GLU A 16 -10.45 0.04 -0.73
C GLU A 16 -9.87 -1.27 -0.19
N VAL A 17 -10.22 -1.66 1.04
CA VAL A 17 -9.67 -2.86 1.67
C VAL A 17 -10.74 -3.65 2.41
N ASN A 18 -10.76 -4.97 2.19
CA ASN A 18 -11.65 -5.91 2.87
C ASN A 18 -10.87 -7.02 3.58
N VAL A 19 -11.45 -7.61 4.62
CA VAL A 19 -10.91 -8.83 5.25
C VAL A 19 -11.07 -9.99 4.28
N GLY A 20 -10.02 -10.78 4.09
CA GLY A 20 -9.93 -11.85 3.08
C GLY A 20 -9.31 -11.41 1.75
N GLN A 21 -9.06 -10.12 1.54
CA GLN A 21 -8.46 -9.62 0.32
C GLN A 21 -6.98 -10.00 0.23
N LEU A 22 -6.57 -10.47 -0.95
CA LEU A 22 -5.17 -10.70 -1.32
C LEU A 22 -4.60 -9.43 -1.96
N LEU A 23 -3.37 -9.09 -1.62
CA LEU A 23 -2.72 -7.84 -2.03
C LEU A 23 -1.29 -8.11 -2.52
N VAL A 24 -0.86 -7.38 -3.54
CA VAL A 24 0.57 -7.30 -3.90
C VAL A 24 1.30 -6.29 -3.01
N HIS A 25 0.63 -5.19 -2.66
CA HIS A 25 1.18 -4.15 -1.79
C HIS A 25 0.20 -3.73 -0.68
N PRO A 26 0.50 -3.94 0.61
CA PRO A 26 -0.42 -3.67 1.73
C PRO A 26 -0.88 -2.21 1.88
N LEU A 27 -0.06 -1.25 1.45
CA LEU A 27 -0.37 0.18 1.55
C LEU A 27 -1.01 0.79 0.28
N HIS A 28 -1.08 -0.01 -0.78
CA HIS A 28 -1.64 0.39 -2.07
C HIS A 28 -2.63 -0.69 -2.55
N PRO A 29 -3.72 -0.94 -1.80
CA PRO A 29 -4.68 -1.97 -2.14
C PRO A 29 -5.42 -1.71 -3.46
N GLU A 30 -5.33 -0.50 -4.00
CA GLU A 30 -5.89 -0.08 -5.28
C GLU A 30 -5.10 -0.51 -6.52
N ILE A 31 -3.81 -0.83 -6.37
CA ILE A 31 -2.89 -0.99 -7.51
C ILE A 31 -2.92 -2.41 -8.08
N ASP A 32 -3.08 -3.43 -7.24
CA ASP A 32 -3.25 -4.82 -7.65
C ASP A 32 -3.64 -5.68 -6.44
N GLY A 33 -4.83 -6.25 -6.50
CA GLY A 33 -5.36 -7.11 -5.45
C GLY A 33 -6.48 -8.00 -5.96
N PHE A 34 -6.70 -9.10 -5.25
CA PHE A 34 -7.76 -10.04 -5.55
C PHE A 34 -8.68 -10.17 -4.34
N PHE A 35 -9.99 -10.12 -4.59
CA PHE A 35 -11.00 -10.35 -3.58
C PHE A 35 -12.01 -11.36 -4.11
N SER A 36 -12.12 -12.50 -3.44
CA SER A 36 -13.09 -13.53 -3.80
C SER A 36 -14.49 -13.11 -3.36
N GLU A 37 -15.36 -12.78 -4.31
CA GLU A 37 -16.77 -12.53 -4.02
C GLU A 37 -17.49 -13.81 -3.57
N THR A 38 -17.07 -14.97 -4.08
CA THR A 38 -17.68 -16.27 -3.78
C THR A 38 -17.41 -16.73 -2.35
N LYS A 39 -16.20 -16.45 -1.83
CA LYS A 39 -15.77 -16.81 -0.47
C LYS A 39 -15.92 -15.68 0.55
N ALA A 40 -16.38 -14.50 0.14
CA ALA A 40 -16.52 -13.34 1.01
C ALA A 40 -17.40 -13.61 2.24
N ALA A 41 -18.55 -14.28 2.05
CA ALA A 41 -19.46 -14.61 3.13
C ALA A 41 -18.86 -15.62 4.12
N ASP A 42 -18.25 -16.69 3.61
CA ASP A 42 -17.59 -17.73 4.42
C ASP A 42 -16.45 -17.13 5.28
N VAL A 43 -15.65 -16.23 4.69
CA VAL A 43 -14.59 -15.51 5.41
C VAL A 43 -15.19 -14.59 6.47
N ASP A 44 -16.34 -13.97 6.19
CA ASP A 44 -16.99 -13.06 7.12
C ASP A 44 -17.54 -13.75 8.37
N GLU A 45 -18.06 -14.97 8.23
CA GLU A 45 -18.50 -15.80 9.36
C GLU A 45 -17.36 -16.14 10.33
N LEU A 46 -16.12 -16.17 9.83
CA LEU A 46 -14.91 -16.43 10.62
C LEU A 46 -14.37 -15.17 11.33
N ASN A 47 -14.96 -14.01 11.07
CA ASN A 47 -14.55 -12.74 11.67
C ASN A 47 -15.20 -12.49 13.03
N ASP A 48 -14.46 -11.80 13.89
CA ASP A 48 -15.02 -11.14 15.06
C ASP A 48 -15.26 -9.67 14.78
N TYR A 49 -16.37 -9.18 15.33
CA TYR A 49 -16.84 -7.82 15.13
C TYR A 49 -16.85 -7.09 16.47
N PHE A 50 -16.05 -6.03 16.56
CA PHE A 50 -16.00 -5.19 17.75
C PHE A 50 -16.28 -3.74 17.39
N ILE A 51 -17.30 -3.17 18.01
CA ILE A 51 -17.69 -1.77 17.82
C ILE A 51 -17.50 -1.04 19.14
N GLN A 52 -16.75 0.06 19.12
CA GLN A 52 -16.59 0.95 20.26
C GLN A 52 -17.02 2.36 19.89
N LEU A 53 -18.00 2.88 20.63
CA LEU A 53 -18.45 4.25 20.49
C LEU A 53 -17.59 5.20 21.34
N ARG A 54 -17.42 6.43 20.87
CA ARG A 54 -16.67 7.51 21.55
C ARG A 54 -15.26 7.06 21.93
N TYR A 55 -14.58 6.40 20.99
CA TYR A 55 -13.21 5.96 21.17
C TYR A 55 -12.28 7.16 21.29
N LYS A 56 -11.36 7.12 22.26
CA LYS A 56 -10.37 8.16 22.47
C LYS A 56 -9.00 7.53 22.64
N ASP A 57 -8.00 8.11 21.99
CA ASP A 57 -6.64 7.59 22.03
C ASP A 57 -5.60 8.68 21.77
N LEU A 58 -4.33 8.34 22.01
CA LEU A 58 -3.17 9.19 21.79
C LEU A 58 -2.23 8.53 20.79
N PHE A 59 -1.88 9.28 19.76
CA PHE A 59 -0.94 8.86 18.72
C PHE A 59 0.29 9.77 18.72
N SER A 60 1.44 9.23 18.33
CA SER A 60 2.58 10.02 17.87
C SER A 60 2.64 10.03 16.34
N VAL A 61 3.14 11.14 15.82
CA VAL A 61 3.31 11.37 14.39
C VAL A 61 4.75 11.76 14.12
N ASP A 62 5.31 11.29 13.01
CA ASP A 62 6.65 11.66 12.59
C ASP A 62 6.74 13.07 11.97
N THR A 63 7.93 13.43 11.48
CA THR A 63 8.22 14.72 10.83
C THR A 63 7.55 14.87 9.46
N GLU A 64 6.98 13.81 8.91
CA GLU A 64 6.28 13.80 7.63
C GLU A 64 4.76 13.78 7.79
N GLY A 65 4.27 13.67 9.03
CA GLY A 65 2.84 13.62 9.29
C GLY A 65 2.27 12.20 9.24
N ARG A 66 3.08 11.15 9.40
CA ARG A 66 2.64 9.74 9.37
C ARG A 66 2.55 9.17 10.79
N PHE A 67 1.58 8.29 11.03
CA PHE A 67 1.36 7.68 12.34
C PHE A 67 2.52 6.75 12.72
N ALA A 68 3.17 7.03 13.84
CA ALA A 68 4.34 6.28 14.32
C ALA A 68 3.97 5.26 15.39
N GLN A 69 3.22 5.68 16.40
CA GLN A 69 2.88 4.82 17.53
C GLN A 69 1.53 5.20 18.13
N ASN A 70 0.81 4.20 18.61
CA ASN A 70 -0.40 4.32 19.43
C ASN A 70 -0.03 4.06 20.90
N PHE A 71 -0.51 4.90 21.83
CA PHE A 71 -0.23 4.75 23.27
C PHE A 71 -1.42 4.23 24.08
N GLY A 72 -2.59 4.11 23.48
CA GLY A 72 -3.83 3.73 24.16
C GLY A 72 -4.44 4.86 24.98
N ALA A 73 -5.70 4.65 25.39
CA ALA A 73 -6.45 5.58 26.26
C ALA A 73 -5.83 5.73 27.66
N LYS A 74 -5.06 4.74 28.12
CA LYS A 74 -4.32 4.74 29.38
C LYS A 74 -2.82 4.79 29.08
N PHE A 75 -2.38 5.90 28.50
CA PHE A 75 -0.98 6.09 28.14
C PHE A 75 -0.11 6.24 29.39
N ASP A 76 1.09 5.66 29.35
CA ASP A 76 2.11 5.85 30.38
C ASP A 76 2.94 7.10 30.05
N LEU A 77 3.00 8.05 30.98
CA LEU A 77 3.74 9.30 30.80
C LEU A 77 5.22 9.07 30.50
N GLY A 78 5.82 8.01 31.03
CA GLY A 78 7.22 7.70 30.77
C GLY A 78 7.52 7.48 29.28
N GLN A 79 6.58 6.90 28.54
CA GLN A 79 6.70 6.65 27.10
C GLN A 79 6.34 7.87 26.25
N VAL A 80 5.37 8.67 26.72
CA VAL A 80 4.85 9.84 26.01
C VAL A 80 5.77 11.06 26.13
N TYR A 81 6.45 11.24 27.27
CA TYR A 81 7.27 12.42 27.58
C TYR A 81 8.38 12.70 26.56
N ARG A 82 8.88 11.66 25.88
CA ARG A 82 10.01 11.77 24.94
C ARG A 82 9.59 11.94 23.49
N LYS A 83 8.29 12.00 23.19
CA LYS A 83 7.78 11.96 21.82
C LYS A 83 7.34 13.35 21.38
N PRO A 84 8.01 13.95 20.37
CA PRO A 84 7.48 15.13 19.73
C PRO A 84 6.22 14.75 18.94
N ASN A 85 5.33 15.72 18.72
CA ASN A 85 4.16 15.59 17.84
C ASN A 85 3.13 14.53 18.25
N LEU A 86 2.47 14.77 19.39
CA LEU A 86 1.36 13.95 19.84
C LEU A 86 0.03 14.47 19.29
N LEU A 87 -0.86 13.54 18.93
CA LEU A 87 -2.23 13.80 18.52
C LEU A 87 -3.19 13.04 19.43
N SER A 88 -4.11 13.77 20.06
CA SER A 88 -5.31 13.19 20.66
C SER A 88 -6.30 12.92 19.55
N VAL A 89 -6.79 11.68 19.44
CA VAL A 89 -7.92 11.35 18.58
C VAL A 89 -9.17 11.20 19.42
N THR A 90 -10.27 11.74 18.94
CA THR A 90 -11.62 11.37 19.39
C THR A 90 -12.38 10.86 18.19
N VAL A 91 -12.91 9.65 18.28
CA VAL A 91 -13.59 8.94 17.21
C VAL A 91 -15.01 8.64 17.66
N GLU A 92 -15.99 8.95 16.81
CA GLU A 92 -17.39 8.66 17.12
C GLU A 92 -17.63 7.16 17.20
N GLN A 93 -17.14 6.42 16.20
CA GLN A 93 -17.25 4.97 16.14
C GLN A 93 -15.95 4.34 15.62
N MET A 94 -15.34 3.47 16.43
CA MET A 94 -14.31 2.53 15.99
C MET A 94 -14.98 1.20 15.68
N VAL A 95 -14.70 0.65 14.49
CA VAL A 95 -15.14 -0.69 14.08
C VAL A 95 -13.89 -1.52 13.84
N GLN A 96 -13.79 -2.67 14.49
CA GLN A 96 -12.74 -3.66 14.23
C GLN A 96 -13.37 -4.91 13.68
N ARG A 97 -12.82 -5.42 12.58
CA ARG A 97 -13.16 -6.71 11.99
C ARG A 97 -11.88 -7.52 11.94
N VAL A 98 -11.79 -8.63 12.67
CA VAL A 98 -10.55 -9.42 12.75
C VAL A 98 -10.90 -10.90 12.72
N SER A 99 -10.20 -11.67 11.89
CA SER A 99 -10.36 -13.12 11.84
C SER A 99 -10.02 -13.76 13.19
N LYS A 100 -10.94 -14.58 13.71
CA LYS A 100 -10.73 -15.38 14.92
C LYS A 100 -9.69 -16.47 14.68
N HIS A 101 -9.74 -17.05 13.48
CA HIS A 101 -8.92 -18.16 13.01
C HIS A 101 -8.21 -17.77 11.72
N PRO A 102 -7.08 -17.03 11.81
CA PRO A 102 -6.35 -16.50 10.64
C PRO A 102 -6.06 -17.54 9.56
N TYR A 103 -5.66 -18.75 9.97
CA TYR A 103 -5.37 -19.84 9.05
C TYR A 103 -6.64 -20.38 8.36
N ALA A 104 -7.76 -20.48 9.08
CA ALA A 104 -9.01 -20.94 8.50
C ALA A 104 -9.54 -19.93 7.46
N SER A 105 -9.55 -18.64 7.79
CA SER A 105 -9.95 -17.60 6.82
C SER A 105 -9.06 -17.59 5.58
N PHE A 106 -7.74 -17.77 5.77
CA PHE A 106 -6.81 -17.89 4.65
C PHE A 106 -7.06 -19.15 3.81
N ALA A 107 -7.30 -20.30 4.44
CA ALA A 107 -7.64 -21.54 3.74
C ALA A 107 -8.93 -21.39 2.92
N THR A 108 -9.96 -20.77 3.50
CA THR A 108 -11.23 -20.47 2.81
C THR A 108 -11.03 -19.61 1.56
N VAL A 109 -10.17 -18.59 1.62
CA VAL A 109 -9.81 -17.80 0.42
C VAL A 109 -9.08 -18.66 -0.61
N CYS A 110 -8.14 -19.50 -0.16
CA CYS A 110 -7.38 -20.35 -1.06
C CYS A 110 -8.18 -21.51 -1.67
N GLU A 111 -9.35 -21.85 -1.13
CA GLU A 111 -10.27 -22.81 -1.76
C GLU A 111 -10.88 -22.29 -3.07
N ASP A 112 -10.87 -20.98 -3.30
CA ASP A 112 -11.34 -20.38 -4.55
C ASP A 112 -10.32 -20.66 -5.69
N PRO A 113 -10.72 -21.36 -6.77
CA PRO A 113 -9.85 -21.58 -7.92
C PRO A 113 -9.32 -20.29 -8.56
N GLU A 114 -10.08 -19.19 -8.52
CA GLU A 114 -9.63 -17.89 -9.05
C GLU A 114 -8.51 -17.31 -8.18
N ALA A 115 -8.63 -17.41 -6.86
CA ALA A 115 -7.56 -17.03 -5.93
C ALA A 115 -6.30 -17.87 -6.16
N GLN A 116 -6.46 -19.20 -6.35
CA GLN A 116 -5.35 -20.10 -6.65
C GLN A 116 -4.64 -19.70 -7.94
N ALA A 117 -5.39 -19.40 -9.00
CA ALA A 117 -4.84 -18.98 -10.28
C ALA A 117 -4.06 -17.66 -10.15
N TRP A 118 -4.64 -16.67 -9.45
CA TRP A 118 -4.00 -15.39 -9.19
C TRP A 118 -2.71 -15.53 -8.38
N ILE A 119 -2.72 -16.34 -7.31
CA ILE A 119 -1.53 -16.64 -6.51
C ILE A 119 -0.48 -17.37 -7.34
N ALA A 120 -0.89 -18.33 -8.19
CA ALA A 120 0.04 -19.07 -9.05
C ALA A 120 0.71 -18.17 -10.09
N GLU A 121 0.01 -17.15 -10.60
CA GLU A 121 0.58 -16.14 -11.50
C GLU A 121 1.64 -15.30 -10.78
N LEU A 122 1.33 -14.76 -9.59
CA LEU A 122 2.30 -14.03 -8.78
C LEU A 122 3.52 -14.88 -8.40
N ALA A 123 3.30 -16.16 -8.12
CA ALA A 123 4.39 -17.09 -7.80
C ALA A 123 5.34 -17.31 -8.98
N LYS A 124 4.84 -17.31 -10.23
CA LYS A 124 5.67 -17.41 -11.44
C LYS A 124 6.48 -16.14 -11.69
N GLU A 125 5.92 -14.99 -11.32
CA GLU A 125 6.58 -13.68 -11.44
C GLU A 125 7.46 -13.33 -10.23
N GLU A 126 7.54 -14.24 -9.24
CA GLU A 126 8.25 -14.03 -7.97
C GLU A 126 7.83 -12.75 -7.22
N LYS A 127 6.56 -12.33 -7.40
CA LYS A 127 6.00 -11.15 -6.75
C LYS A 127 5.61 -11.45 -5.31
N ALA A 128 5.76 -10.43 -4.46
CA ALA A 128 5.28 -10.49 -3.08
C ALA A 128 3.75 -10.57 -3.03
N CYS A 129 3.23 -11.31 -2.06
CA CYS A 129 1.80 -11.52 -1.86
C CYS A 129 1.46 -11.44 -0.37
N TYR A 130 0.30 -10.87 -0.07
CA TYR A 130 -0.18 -10.64 1.29
C TYR A 130 -1.68 -10.92 1.39
N ILE A 131 -2.17 -11.20 2.59
CA ILE A 131 -3.60 -11.30 2.89
C ILE A 131 -3.98 -10.39 4.05
N VAL A 132 -5.14 -9.74 3.93
CA VAL A 132 -5.74 -8.94 5.00
C VAL A 132 -6.62 -9.84 5.87
N LEU A 133 -6.27 -10.01 7.14
CA LEU A 133 -7.01 -10.83 8.10
C LEU A 133 -7.67 -10.01 9.20
N GLY A 134 -7.50 -8.70 9.18
CA GLY A 134 -8.24 -7.80 10.03
C GLY A 134 -8.04 -6.34 9.68
N ILE A 135 -9.04 -5.52 10.00
CA ILE A 135 -9.06 -4.09 9.78
C ILE A 135 -9.59 -3.36 11.02
N THR A 136 -9.11 -2.14 11.24
CA THR A 136 -9.64 -1.20 12.24
C THR A 136 -10.01 0.09 11.54
N GLU A 137 -11.31 0.34 11.46
CA GLU A 137 -11.91 1.52 10.87
C GLU A 137 -12.28 2.54 11.94
N PHE A 138 -12.00 3.81 11.68
CA PHE A 138 -12.53 4.93 12.44
C PHE A 138 -13.54 5.69 11.59
N LYS A 139 -14.67 6.06 12.20
CA LYS A 139 -15.66 6.94 11.61
C LYS A 139 -15.71 8.26 12.36
N ASN A 140 -15.67 9.35 11.60
CA ASN A 140 -15.72 10.73 12.09
C ASN A 140 -14.64 11.04 13.13
N ALA A 141 -13.41 10.57 12.90
CA ALA A 141 -12.27 10.85 13.76
C ALA A 141 -11.88 12.34 13.70
N VAL A 142 -11.77 12.95 14.88
CA VAL A 142 -11.30 14.33 15.06
C VAL A 142 -9.93 14.27 15.73
N PHE A 143 -8.95 14.94 15.12
CA PHE A 143 -7.59 15.02 15.63
C PHE A 143 -7.34 16.39 16.27
N LYS A 144 -6.74 16.37 17.45
CA LYS A 144 -6.29 17.58 18.17
C LYS A 144 -4.84 17.42 18.56
N ARG A 145 -4.08 18.52 18.55
CA ARG A 145 -2.70 18.51 19.03
C ARG A 145 -2.72 18.25 20.54
N ALA A 146 -1.96 17.27 21.00
CA ALA A 146 -1.80 17.01 22.43
C ALA A 146 -0.44 17.53 22.89
N VAL A 147 -0.44 18.38 23.92
CA VAL A 147 0.78 18.89 24.56
C VAL A 147 0.75 18.49 26.02
N LEU A 148 1.85 17.94 26.52
CA LEU A 148 1.99 17.64 27.95
C LEU A 148 2.00 18.96 28.73
N GLN A 149 1.09 19.08 29.69
CA GLN A 149 1.03 20.26 30.55
C GLN A 149 2.09 20.10 31.65
N ASP A 150 3.13 20.93 31.58
CA ASP A 150 4.23 21.09 32.55
C ASP A 150 5.00 19.82 32.96
N GLY A 151 6.21 19.66 32.39
CA GLY A 151 7.39 19.17 33.11
C GLY A 151 7.32 17.83 33.86
N GLY A 152 6.45 16.90 33.50
CA GLY A 152 6.53 15.50 33.96
C GLY A 152 5.79 15.15 35.26
N VAL A 153 4.96 16.04 35.82
CA VAL A 153 4.24 15.76 37.09
C VAL A 153 2.71 15.60 36.91
N SER A 154 2.16 15.99 35.76
CA SER A 154 0.72 15.96 35.49
C SER A 154 0.35 14.95 34.40
N ASN A 155 -0.62 14.07 34.69
CA ASN A 155 -1.24 13.16 33.70
C ASN A 155 -2.19 13.89 32.72
N ARG A 156 -2.26 15.23 32.77
CA ARG A 156 -3.18 16.01 31.95
C ARG A 156 -2.49 16.47 30.67
N LEU A 157 -3.03 16.03 29.55
CA LEU A 157 -2.70 16.56 28.24
C LEU A 157 -3.57 17.80 27.99
N LYS A 158 -2.95 18.89 27.56
CA LYS A 158 -3.64 20.04 27.01
C LYS A 158 -3.88 19.79 25.53
N GLU A 159 -5.15 19.72 25.14
CA GLU A 159 -5.53 19.63 23.73
C GLU A 159 -5.59 21.04 23.12
N GLN A 160 -4.95 21.19 21.97
CA GLN A 160 -4.93 22.42 21.19
C GLN A 160 -5.41 22.14 19.76
N PRO A 161 -6.05 23.12 19.10
CA PRO A 161 -6.34 23.01 17.67
C PRO A 161 -5.06 22.76 16.87
N ILE A 162 -5.19 22.03 15.76
CA ILE A 162 -4.07 21.80 14.86
C ILE A 162 -3.73 23.12 14.15
N GLU A 163 -2.46 23.51 14.19
CA GLU A 163 -1.97 24.72 13.52
C GLU A 163 -2.10 24.62 12.00
N LYS A 164 -2.38 25.76 11.34
CA LYS A 164 -2.45 25.84 9.88
C LYS A 164 -1.07 25.50 9.30
N GLY A 165 -0.97 24.42 8.54
CA GLY A 165 0.28 23.95 7.93
C GLY A 165 0.97 22.80 8.68
N ALA A 166 0.44 22.38 9.84
CA ALA A 166 0.95 21.19 10.52
C ALA A 166 0.77 19.94 9.63
N LYS A 167 1.82 19.11 9.57
CA LYS A 167 1.76 17.81 8.89
C LYS A 167 1.00 16.84 9.78
N VAL A 168 -0.23 16.53 9.38
CA VAL A 168 -1.13 15.57 10.03
C VAL A 168 -1.38 14.43 9.05
N PRO A 169 -1.66 13.20 9.52
CA PRO A 169 -2.01 12.09 8.64
C PRO A 169 -3.25 12.45 7.83
N ARG A 170 -3.14 12.38 6.50
CA ARG A 170 -4.23 12.62 5.55
C ARG A 170 -4.59 11.30 4.87
N SER A 171 -5.89 11.04 4.67
CA SER A 171 -6.30 10.00 3.72
C SER A 171 -5.99 10.50 2.30
N VAL A 172 -5.62 9.59 1.42
CA VAL A 172 -5.06 9.90 0.09
C VAL A 172 -6.09 10.46 -0.92
N ARG A 173 -7.32 10.80 -0.51
CA ARG A 173 -8.32 11.32 -1.47
C ARG A 173 -8.06 12.77 -1.88
N ARG A 174 -8.05 12.98 -3.20
CA ARG A 174 -8.01 14.29 -3.90
C ARG A 174 -9.20 15.20 -3.62
N ASP A 175 -10.30 14.68 -3.04
CA ASP A 175 -11.60 15.38 -3.05
C ASP A 175 -12.20 15.67 -1.66
N SER A 176 -11.45 15.47 -0.58
CA SER A 176 -11.88 16.03 0.71
C SER A 176 -11.61 17.54 0.69
N THR A 177 -12.63 18.29 0.28
CA THR A 177 -12.65 19.75 0.39
C THR A 177 -12.34 20.13 1.84
N LEU A 178 -11.11 20.57 2.04
CA LEU A 178 -10.66 21.32 3.20
C LEU A 178 -11.39 22.67 3.21
N GLY A 179 -12.68 22.61 3.56
CA GLY A 179 -13.43 23.79 3.96
C GLY A 179 -12.77 24.34 5.21
N LEU A 180 -12.41 25.61 5.15
CA LEU A 180 -11.95 26.41 6.29
C LEU A 180 -12.93 26.24 7.47
N GLY A 181 -12.60 25.36 8.41
CA GLY A 181 -13.42 25.09 9.59
C GLY A 181 -12.63 24.22 10.56
N THR A 182 -12.58 24.63 11.81
CA THR A 182 -11.62 24.24 12.86
C THR A 182 -11.54 22.77 13.27
N GLU A 183 -12.34 21.85 12.71
CA GLU A 183 -12.32 20.43 13.07
C GLU A 183 -12.55 19.57 11.82
N ALA A 184 -11.47 19.05 11.23
CA ALA A 184 -11.55 18.12 10.12
C ALA A 184 -11.91 16.72 10.65
N HIS A 185 -13.04 16.19 10.20
CA HIS A 185 -13.45 14.81 10.44
C HIS A 185 -12.80 13.89 9.40
N LEU A 186 -12.18 12.82 9.85
CA LEU A 186 -11.53 11.83 9.00
C LEU A 186 -12.13 10.44 9.27
N SER A 187 -12.48 9.74 8.19
CA SER A 187 -12.96 8.36 8.25
C SER A 187 -12.11 7.48 7.35
N GLY A 188 -11.83 6.26 7.79
CA GLY A 188 -11.01 5.30 7.05
C GLY A 188 -10.50 4.16 7.92
N VAL A 189 -9.68 3.30 7.33
CA VAL A 189 -8.94 2.23 7.97
C VAL A 189 -7.63 2.80 8.52
N PHE A 190 -7.44 2.68 9.83
CA PHE A 190 -6.25 3.15 10.54
C PHE A 190 -5.32 2.01 10.96
N GLY A 191 -5.79 0.76 10.91
CA GLY A 191 -4.95 -0.38 11.20
C GLY A 191 -5.38 -1.62 10.41
N MET A 192 -4.40 -2.48 10.09
CA MET A 192 -4.62 -3.74 9.39
C MET A 192 -3.80 -4.87 10.05
N ASP A 193 -4.38 -6.07 10.16
CA ASP A 193 -3.63 -7.32 10.34
C ASP A 193 -3.39 -7.89 8.95
N VAL A 194 -2.16 -7.73 8.46
CA VAL A 194 -1.73 -8.20 7.14
C VAL A 194 -0.68 -9.27 7.34
N ARG A 195 -0.78 -10.38 6.60
CA ARG A 195 0.21 -11.46 6.68
C ARG A 195 0.86 -11.73 5.35
N ARG A 196 2.13 -12.15 5.40
CA ARG A 196 2.87 -12.56 4.21
C ARG A 196 2.33 -13.88 3.69
N ILE A 197 2.28 -14.01 2.37
CA ILE A 197 2.04 -15.25 1.67
C ILE A 197 3.31 -15.62 0.90
N LYS A 198 3.72 -16.88 1.01
CA LYS A 198 4.75 -17.48 0.15
C LYS A 198 4.07 -18.50 -0.74
N ALA A 199 4.20 -18.36 -2.04
CA ALA A 199 3.64 -19.32 -2.99
C ALA A 199 4.76 -19.87 -3.90
N ARG A 200 4.67 -21.16 -4.23
CA ARG A 200 5.56 -21.78 -5.21
C ARG A 200 4.85 -22.90 -5.96
N VAL A 201 5.22 -23.08 -7.22
CA VAL A 201 4.84 -24.26 -7.99
C VAL A 201 5.96 -25.27 -7.86
N SER A 202 5.68 -26.43 -7.29
CA SER A 202 6.67 -27.48 -7.03
C SER A 202 6.17 -28.84 -7.50
N ARG A 203 7.07 -29.83 -7.48
CA ARG A 203 6.64 -31.24 -7.57
C ARG A 203 6.16 -31.73 -6.22
N VAL A 204 5.25 -32.69 -6.22
CA VAL A 204 4.71 -33.30 -4.98
C VAL A 204 5.80 -33.98 -4.15
N GLN A 205 6.83 -34.54 -4.80
CA GLN A 205 7.94 -35.23 -4.11
C GLN A 205 9.05 -34.28 -3.64
N GLU A 206 8.96 -32.98 -3.93
CA GLU A 206 10.01 -32.03 -3.57
C GLU A 206 9.98 -31.75 -2.06
N PRO A 207 11.08 -31.98 -1.33
CA PRO A 207 11.10 -31.78 0.10
C PRO A 207 11.06 -30.30 0.47
N HIS A 208 10.53 -30.00 1.66
CA HIS A 208 10.65 -28.68 2.23
C HIS A 208 12.09 -28.31 2.56
N THR A 209 12.40 -27.04 2.38
CA THR A 209 13.62 -26.42 2.88
C THR A 209 13.42 -25.95 4.32
N ILE A 210 14.51 -25.69 5.03
CA ILE A 210 14.46 -25.18 6.42
C ILE A 210 13.68 -23.87 6.51
N GLU A 211 13.73 -23.04 5.48
CA GLU A 211 13.00 -21.76 5.41
C GLU A 211 11.48 -21.94 5.37
N ASP A 212 11.01 -23.12 4.93
CA ASP A 212 9.59 -23.42 4.81
C ASP A 212 8.93 -23.68 6.17
N LEU A 213 9.71 -23.91 7.23
CA LEU A 213 9.20 -24.16 8.59
C LEU A 213 8.48 -22.95 9.22
N LYS A 214 8.71 -21.75 8.69
CA LYS A 214 8.07 -20.51 9.19
C LYS A 214 6.65 -20.28 8.65
N TRP A 215 6.17 -21.19 7.80
CA TRP A 215 4.93 -21.01 7.03
C TRP A 215 3.95 -22.15 7.33
N ASN A 216 2.67 -21.83 7.34
CA ASN A 216 1.59 -22.82 7.39
C ASN A 216 1.13 -23.10 5.95
N TRP A 217 1.47 -24.27 5.43
CA TRP A 217 1.31 -24.61 4.02
C TRP A 217 -0.03 -25.29 3.71
N ILE A 218 -0.62 -24.89 2.58
CA ILE A 218 -1.75 -25.53 1.92
C ILE A 218 -1.30 -25.93 0.51
N TYR A 219 -1.81 -27.05 0.02
CA TYR A 219 -1.40 -27.67 -1.24
C TYR A 219 -2.60 -27.84 -2.14
N TYR A 220 -2.44 -27.47 -3.41
CA TYR A 220 -3.46 -27.64 -4.44
C TYR A 220 -2.84 -28.27 -5.68
N ASP A 221 -3.51 -29.25 -6.26
CA ASP A 221 -3.10 -29.82 -7.54
C ASP A 221 -3.31 -28.79 -8.66
N LEU A 222 -2.30 -28.62 -9.53
CA LEU A 222 -2.44 -27.69 -10.65
C LEU A 222 -3.19 -28.35 -11.82
N PRO A 223 -4.30 -27.75 -12.29
CA PRO A 223 -5.05 -28.30 -13.40
C PRO A 223 -4.18 -28.33 -14.68
N GLY A 224 -4.20 -29.48 -15.37
CA GLY A 224 -3.47 -29.67 -16.63
C GLY A 224 -1.98 -29.97 -16.51
N SER A 225 -1.42 -30.08 -15.29
CA SER A 225 -0.01 -30.41 -15.07
C SER A 225 0.16 -31.57 -14.08
N PRO A 226 0.12 -32.84 -14.55
CA PRO A 226 0.21 -33.98 -13.64
C PRO A 226 1.54 -34.00 -12.88
N GLY A 227 1.47 -34.10 -11.56
CA GLY A 227 2.63 -34.14 -10.67
C GLY A 227 3.16 -32.77 -10.23
N LEU A 228 2.55 -31.67 -10.68
CA LEU A 228 2.80 -30.32 -10.15
C LEU A 228 1.72 -29.92 -9.15
N GLN A 229 2.14 -29.24 -8.10
CA GLN A 229 1.27 -28.68 -7.07
C GLN A 229 1.61 -27.21 -6.85
N LEU A 230 0.58 -26.42 -6.52
CA LEU A 230 0.71 -25.09 -5.96
C LEU A 230 0.78 -25.22 -4.44
N MET A 231 1.90 -24.78 -3.87
CA MET A 231 2.09 -24.69 -2.44
C MET A 231 1.90 -23.24 -2.01
N ILE A 232 0.99 -22.99 -1.07
CA ILE A 232 0.69 -21.65 -0.56
C ILE A 232 0.87 -21.64 0.96
N GLY A 233 1.81 -20.84 1.44
CA GLY A 233 2.20 -20.73 2.83
C GLY A 233 1.74 -19.41 3.45
N LEU A 234 1.05 -19.48 4.58
CA LEU A 234 0.72 -18.31 5.40
C LEU A 234 1.82 -18.06 6.45
N GLY A 235 2.39 -16.86 6.42
CA GLY A 235 3.45 -16.43 7.32
C GLY A 235 2.97 -15.63 8.53
N GLU A 236 3.92 -14.92 9.13
CA GLU A 236 3.68 -14.02 10.26
C GLU A 236 2.97 -12.73 9.84
N SER A 237 2.39 -12.06 10.84
CA SER A 237 1.75 -10.75 10.67
C SER A 237 2.78 -9.64 10.56
N LEU A 238 2.55 -8.71 9.63
CA LEU A 238 3.39 -7.53 9.43
C LEU A 238 3.30 -6.61 10.63
N LYS A 239 4.46 -6.16 11.11
CA LYS A 239 4.53 -5.16 12.18
C LYS A 239 4.36 -3.76 11.63
N ALA A 240 3.91 -2.83 12.47
CA ALA A 240 3.76 -1.42 12.08
C ALA A 240 5.07 -0.80 11.55
N GLU A 241 6.22 -1.21 12.10
CA GLU A 241 7.54 -0.78 11.63
C GLU A 241 7.84 -1.27 10.20
N GLU A 242 7.46 -2.51 9.87
CA GLU A 242 7.64 -3.05 8.51
C GLU A 242 6.77 -2.31 7.50
N LEU A 243 5.49 -2.06 7.83
CA LEU A 243 4.60 -1.27 6.99
C LEU A 243 5.15 0.14 6.76
N ARG A 244 5.77 0.77 7.78
CA ARG A 244 6.41 2.08 7.61
C ARG A 244 7.60 2.01 6.64
N LEU A 245 8.46 1.00 6.76
CA LEU A 245 9.58 0.80 5.85
C LEU A 245 9.13 0.59 4.40
N MET A 246 8.02 -0.13 4.19
CA MET A 246 7.45 -0.32 2.84
C MET A 246 6.99 1.00 2.21
N LEU A 247 6.49 1.95 3.01
CA LEU A 247 6.10 3.27 2.50
C LEU A 247 7.31 4.11 2.08
N ASP A 248 8.42 4.02 2.82
CA ASP A 248 9.64 4.78 2.50
C ASP A 248 10.23 4.30 1.16
N LEU A 249 10.25 2.97 0.94
CA LEU A 249 10.70 2.39 -0.32
C LEU A 249 9.81 2.79 -1.51
N SER A 250 8.48 2.76 -1.35
CA SER A 250 7.56 3.15 -2.43
C SER A 250 7.62 4.65 -2.76
N GLU A 251 7.88 5.50 -1.76
CA GLU A 251 8.08 6.93 -1.99
C GLU A 251 9.43 7.25 -2.65
N GLU A 252 10.50 6.50 -2.35
CA GLU A 252 11.79 6.63 -3.03
C GLU A 252 11.74 6.17 -4.49
N GLU A 253 11.07 5.04 -4.76
CA GLU A 253 10.83 4.54 -6.11
C GLU A 253 9.95 5.50 -6.93
N SER A 254 8.91 6.10 -6.32
CA SER A 254 8.08 7.10 -7.01
C SER A 254 8.82 8.42 -7.24
N LYS A 255 9.68 8.88 -6.32
CA LYS A 255 10.53 10.08 -6.53
C LYS A 255 11.55 9.87 -7.64
N THR A 256 12.23 8.73 -7.66
CA THR A 256 13.17 8.39 -8.74
C THR A 256 12.45 8.26 -10.09
N ASN A 257 11.26 7.66 -10.12
CA ASN A 257 10.45 7.60 -11.34
C ASN A 257 9.96 8.98 -11.80
N LEU A 258 9.57 9.88 -10.89
CA LEU A 258 9.21 11.26 -11.23
C LEU A 258 10.41 12.09 -11.71
N GLU A 259 11.59 11.88 -11.15
CA GLU A 259 12.82 12.53 -11.62
C GLU A 259 13.23 12.05 -13.01
N VAL A 260 13.07 10.76 -13.31
CA VAL A 260 13.31 10.20 -14.65
C VAL A 260 12.27 10.70 -15.67
N ILE A 261 11.00 10.81 -15.29
CA ILE A 261 9.97 11.38 -16.18
C ILE A 261 10.23 12.88 -16.42
N SER A 262 10.64 13.62 -15.38
CA SER A 262 11.01 15.02 -15.48
C SER A 262 12.22 15.22 -16.40
N SER A 263 13.27 14.40 -16.28
CA SER A 263 14.44 14.45 -17.15
C SER A 263 14.10 14.08 -18.60
N LEU A 264 13.31 13.03 -18.82
CA LEU A 264 12.83 12.66 -20.16
C LEU A 264 11.97 13.76 -20.80
N SER A 265 11.14 14.46 -20.01
CA SER A 265 10.33 15.58 -20.50
C SER A 265 11.17 16.83 -20.84
N MET A 266 12.22 17.10 -20.06
CA MET A 266 13.18 18.18 -20.32
C MET A 266 14.05 17.88 -21.54
N ASP A 267 14.47 16.63 -21.72
CA ASP A 267 15.23 16.19 -22.89
C ASP A 267 14.38 16.21 -24.16
N ALA A 268 13.09 15.86 -24.08
CA ALA A 268 12.15 15.98 -25.18
C ALA A 268 11.91 17.45 -25.59
N LEU A 269 11.85 18.36 -24.62
CA LEU A 269 11.77 19.81 -24.88
C LEU A 269 13.07 20.36 -25.49
N HIS A 270 14.24 19.86 -25.07
CA HIS A 270 15.52 20.22 -25.68
C HIS A 270 15.68 19.67 -27.11
N ALA A 271 15.20 18.45 -27.38
CA ALA A 271 15.21 17.86 -28.71
C ALA A 271 14.27 18.60 -29.69
N ALA A 272 13.10 19.06 -29.22
CA ALA A 272 12.17 19.87 -30.00
C ALA A 272 12.63 21.32 -30.22
N ALA A 273 13.59 21.81 -29.42
CA ALA A 273 14.17 23.15 -29.53
C ALA A 273 15.44 23.21 -30.41
N SER A 274 15.86 22.10 -31.03
CA SER A 274 16.97 22.12 -32.00
C SER A 274 16.55 22.81 -33.30
N PRO A 275 17.23 23.89 -33.71
CA PRO A 275 16.91 24.56 -34.98
C PRO A 275 17.35 23.67 -36.14
N MET A 276 16.39 23.25 -36.98
CA MET A 276 16.63 22.56 -38.24
C MET A 276 17.65 23.35 -39.09
N LEU A 277 18.85 22.78 -39.23
CA LEU A 277 19.83 23.20 -40.23
C LEU A 277 19.19 23.05 -41.62
N ARG A 278 19.08 24.19 -42.33
CA ARG A 278 18.56 24.27 -43.69
C ARG A 278 19.40 23.40 -44.64
N PRO A 279 18.78 22.59 -45.52
CA PRO A 279 19.50 22.00 -46.63
C PRO A 279 19.73 23.06 -47.73
N SER A 280 21.00 23.33 -48.04
CA SER A 280 21.40 24.15 -49.18
C SER A 280 21.12 23.40 -50.49
N SER A 281 20.27 23.98 -51.34
CA SER A 281 19.98 23.49 -52.69
C SER A 281 21.16 23.67 -53.64
N PRO A 282 21.40 22.74 -54.60
CA PRO A 282 22.37 22.93 -55.67
C PRO A 282 21.75 23.68 -56.86
N ALA A 283 22.55 24.56 -57.46
CA ALA A 283 22.17 25.43 -58.57
C ALA A 283 21.93 24.66 -59.88
N LEU A 284 20.73 24.85 -60.45
CA LEU A 284 20.42 24.61 -61.85
C LEU A 284 20.95 25.77 -62.71
N ARG A 285 21.97 25.52 -63.53
CA ARG A 285 22.23 26.30 -64.75
C ARG A 285 22.34 25.36 -65.93
N GLY A 286 21.32 25.42 -66.78
CA GLY A 286 21.25 24.65 -68.00
C GLY A 286 22.21 25.13 -69.07
N ARG A 287 22.57 24.20 -69.97
CA ARG A 287 22.80 24.44 -71.40
C ARG A 287 22.43 23.16 -72.17
N SER A 288 21.36 23.24 -72.95
CA SER A 288 21.07 22.41 -74.14
C SER A 288 21.72 23.09 -75.38
N PRO A 289 21.63 22.57 -76.63
CA PRO A 289 21.31 21.22 -77.17
C PRO A 289 22.51 20.67 -78.00
N SER A 290 22.58 19.52 -78.66
CA SER A 290 21.71 18.89 -79.68
C SER A 290 22.24 17.47 -80.03
N PRO A 291 21.47 16.64 -80.77
CA PRO A 291 21.78 15.23 -81.03
C PRO A 291 22.39 14.99 -82.43
N ASN A 292 23.31 14.02 -82.55
CA ASN A 292 23.24 13.04 -83.64
C ASN A 292 24.16 11.81 -83.41
N PRO A 293 23.81 10.65 -84.00
CA PRO A 293 24.37 9.35 -83.67
C PRO A 293 25.45 8.89 -84.68
N ALA A 294 26.19 7.84 -84.29
CA ALA A 294 26.58 6.67 -85.08
C ALA A 294 28.05 6.25 -84.87
N THR A 295 28.24 4.93 -84.75
CA THR A 295 29.44 4.13 -85.13
C THR A 295 30.72 4.37 -84.31
N MET A 296 31.52 3.41 -83.84
CA MET A 296 31.92 2.06 -84.26
C MET A 296 32.50 1.35 -83.01
N ARG A 297 32.11 0.10 -82.73
CA ARG A 297 32.91 -1.14 -82.86
C ARG A 297 34.26 -1.20 -82.10
N LEU A 298 34.32 -2.30 -81.32
CA LEU A 298 35.45 -3.06 -80.75
C LEU A 298 36.06 -2.51 -79.45
#